data_AF-A0A1G5BG58-F1
#
_entry.id   AF-A0A1G5BG58-F1
#
_cell.length_a   1.000
_cell.length_b   1.000
_cell.length_c   1.000
_cell.angle_alpha   90.00
_cell.angle_beta   90.00
_cell.angle_gamma   90.00
#
_symmetry.space_group_name_H-M   'P 1'
#
loop_
_entity.id
_entity.type
_entity.pdbx_description
1 polymer ?
#
loop_
_entity_poly.entity_id
_entity_poly.type
_entity_poly.pdbx_seq_one_letter_code
_entity_poly.pdbx_strand_id
1 'polypeptide(L)' 'MKNKLGDLNNHLFAALERLNDESLSAEEIESEAKRASAIVAVADQVVSNADLQLRAAKLFADHGQAVLPMLPQIGKSE' A
#
# COMPACT_ATOMS: atom_id res chain seq x y z
N MET A 1 7.36 -11.15 1.98
CA MET A 1 7.73 -9.77 1.56
C MET A 1 8.44 -9.08 2.70
N LYS A 2 9.51 -8.32 2.41
CA LYS A 2 10.33 -7.62 3.43
C LYS A 2 9.58 -6.47 4.11
N ASN A 3 8.56 -5.91 3.45
CA ASN A 3 7.68 -4.86 3.97
C ASN A 3 6.22 -5.35 3.94
N LYS A 4 5.43 -4.94 4.95
CA LYS A 4 4.02 -5.31 5.16
C LYS A 4 3.13 -4.06 5.14
N LEU A 5 1.81 -4.27 5.00
CA LEU A 5 0.81 -3.18 5.09
C LEU A 5 0.87 -2.44 6.43
N GLY A 6 1.21 -3.13 7.53
CA GLY A 6 1.43 -2.48 8.83
C GLY A 6 2.60 -1.50 8.82
N ASP A 7 3.68 -1.80 8.09
CA ASP A 7 4.85 -0.90 7.98
C ASP A 7 4.47 0.38 7.22
N LEU A 8 3.65 0.25 6.18
CA LEU A 8 3.11 1.40 5.45
C LEU A 8 2.26 2.30 6.36
N ASN A 9 1.37 1.71 7.16
CA ASN A 9 0.55 2.45 8.10
C ASN A 9 1.40 3.22 9.13
N ASN A 10 2.43 2.58 9.69
CA ASN A 10 3.38 3.23 10.60
C ASN A 10 4.11 4.41 9.93
N HIS A 11 4.53 4.26 8.68
CA HIS A 11 5.18 5.35 7.94
C HIS A 11 4.26 6.55 7.68
N LEU A 12 2.97 6.31 7.41
CA LEU A 12 1.98 7.37 7.22
C LEU A 12 1.73 8.14 8.53
N PHE A 13 1.60 7.43 9.66
CA PHE A 13 1.47 8.08 10.97
C PHE A 13 2.72 8.88 11.34
N ALA A 14 3.92 8.34 11.10
CA ALA A 14 5.15 9.07 11.34
C ALA A 14 5.28 10.34 10.45
N ALA A 15 4.73 10.32 9.23
CA ALA A 15 4.67 11.51 8.38
C ALA A 15 3.67 12.55 8.91
N LEU A 16 2.53 12.10 9.43
CA LEU A 16 1.55 12.97 10.10
C LEU A 16 2.17 13.65 11.32
N GLU A 17 2.90 12.90 12.17
CA GLU A 17 3.58 13.45 13.34
C GLU A 17 4.62 14.52 12.96
N ARG A 18 5.43 14.27 11.92
CA ARG A 18 6.41 15.27 11.43
C ARG A 18 5.73 16.54 10.92
N LEU A 19 4.61 16.43 10.19
CA LEU A 19 3.86 17.59 9.72
C LEU A 19 3.24 18.42 10.85
N ASN A 20 3.02 17.81 12.02
CA ASN A 20 2.45 18.48 13.19
C ASN A 20 3.50 19.14 14.09
N ASP A 21 4.78 19.08 13.74
CA ASP A 21 5.84 19.72 14.51
C ASP A 21 5.78 21.25 14.36
N GLU A 22 5.45 21.94 15.45
CA GLU A 22 5.29 23.40 15.50
C GLU A 22 6.62 24.16 15.33
N SER A 23 7.76 23.46 15.39
CA SER A 23 9.08 24.07 15.21
C SER A 23 9.49 24.21 13.74
N LEU A 24 8.74 23.64 12.81
CA LEU A 24 9.08 23.65 11.38
C LEU A 24 8.93 25.04 10.76
N SER A 25 9.91 25.39 9.93
CA SER A 25 9.80 26.51 8.99
C SER A 25 8.82 26.22 7.85
N ALA A 26 8.42 27.27 7.13
CA ALA A 26 7.53 27.12 5.97
C ALA A 26 8.15 26.22 4.88
N GLU A 27 9.45 26.34 4.64
CA GLU A 27 10.19 25.52 3.67
C GLU A 27 10.25 24.05 4.09
N GLU A 28 10.43 23.78 5.39
CA GLU A 28 10.43 22.40 5.92
C GLU A 28 9.05 21.76 5.85
N ILE A 29 7.98 22.52 6.13
CA ILE A 29 6.59 22.08 5.96
C ILE A 29 6.34 21.72 4.49
N GLU A 30 6.77 22.56 3.54
CA GLU A 30 6.60 22.27 2.11
C GLU A 30 7.35 21.00 1.69
N SER A 31 8.58 20.81 2.19
CA SER A 31 9.40 19.63 1.93
C SER A 31 8.75 18.35 2.49
N GLU A 32 8.26 18.39 3.73
CA GLU A 32 7.58 17.25 4.34
C GLU A 32 6.23 16.97 3.64
N ALA A 33 5.48 17.99 3.23
CA ALA A 33 4.25 17.81 2.47
C ALA A 33 4.49 17.12 1.12
N LYS A 34 5.56 17.49 0.40
CA LYS A 34 6.00 16.81 -0.83
C LYS A 34 6.38 15.36 -0.57
N ARG A 35 7.12 15.10 0.52
CA ARG A 35 7.50 13.75 0.93
C ARG A 35 6.27 12.90 1.27
N ALA A 36 5.35 13.43 2.08
CA ALA A 36 4.11 12.75 2.46
C ALA A 36 3.27 12.42 1.21
N SER A 37 3.16 13.35 0.26
CA SER A 37 2.46 13.13 -1.01
C SER A 37 3.07 11.98 -1.82
N ALA A 38 4.41 11.91 -1.90
CA ALA A 38 5.09 10.80 -2.57
C ALA A 38 4.85 9.45 -1.86
N ILE A 39 4.84 9.43 -0.53
CA ILE A 39 4.52 8.23 0.25
C ILE A 39 3.10 7.76 -0.02
N VAL A 40 2.12 8.68 -0.04
CA VAL A 40 0.70 8.38 -0.35
C VAL A 40 0.58 7.78 -1.75
N ALA A 41 1.24 8.35 -2.77
CA ALA A 41 1.19 7.81 -4.12
C ALA A 41 1.70 6.35 -4.21
N VAL A 42 2.76 6.02 -3.48
CA VAL A 42 3.26 4.63 -3.40
C VAL A 42 2.30 3.76 -2.57
N ALA A 43 1.74 4.30 -1.49
CA ALA A 43 0.76 3.62 -0.64
C ALA A 43 -0.45 3.15 -1.44
N ASP A 44 -1.00 4.04 -2.28
CA ASP A 44 -2.18 3.76 -3.11
C ASP A 44 -1.92 2.59 -4.07
N GLN A 45 -0.72 2.51 -4.66
CA GLN A 45 -0.34 1.39 -5.52
C GLN A 45 -0.22 0.08 -4.75
N VAL A 46 0.31 0.12 -3.53
CA VAL A 46 0.41 -1.06 -2.65
C VAL A 46 -0.97 -1.56 -2.23
N VAL A 47 -1.87 -0.65 -1.84
CA VAL A 47 -3.25 -1.00 -1.46
C VAL A 47 -4.02 -1.54 -2.66
N SER A 48 -3.87 -0.94 -3.84
CA SER A 48 -4.50 -1.43 -5.08
C SER A 48 -4.05 -2.85 -5.43
N ASN A 49 -2.77 -3.18 -5.24
CA ASN A 49 -2.26 -4.53 -5.43
C ASN A 49 -2.84 -5.50 -4.39
N ALA A 50 -2.94 -5.09 -3.12
CA ALA A 50 -3.56 -5.91 -2.08
C ALA A 50 -5.05 -6.18 -2.35
N ASP A 51 -5.79 -5.18 -2.83
CA ASP A 51 -7.20 -5.35 -3.23
C ASP A 51 -7.33 -6.29 -4.44
N LEU A 52 -6.43 -6.18 -5.43
CA LEU A 52 -6.39 -7.12 -6.55
C LEU A 52 -6.17 -8.57 -6.08
N GLN A 53 -5.25 -8.78 -5.13
CA GLN A 53 -5.01 -10.10 -4.53
C GLN A 53 -6.24 -10.61 -3.78
N LEU A 54 -6.91 -9.75 -3.01
CA LEU A 54 -8.16 -10.11 -2.31
C LEU A 54 -9.27 -10.50 -3.29
N ARG A 55 -9.45 -9.77 -4.38
CA ARG A 55 -10.46 -10.08 -5.41
C ARG A 55 -10.17 -11.42 -6.09
N ALA A 56 -8.92 -11.70 -6.41
CA ALA A 56 -8.51 -12.97 -6.98
C ALA A 56 -8.71 -14.13 -5.98
N ALA A 57 -8.42 -13.93 -4.69
CA ALA A 57 -8.71 -14.91 -3.66
C ALA A 57 -10.22 -15.19 -3.51
N LYS A 58 -11.07 -14.16 -3.59
CA LYS A 58 -12.53 -14.31 -3.61
C LYS A 58 -12.99 -15.09 -4.84
N LEU A 59 -12.49 -14.74 -6.03
CA LEU A 59 -12.83 -15.44 -7.27
C LEU A 59 -12.46 -16.93 -7.20
N PHE A 60 -11.30 -17.25 -6.62
CA PHE A 60 -10.90 -18.63 -6.38
C PHE A 60 -11.79 -19.34 -5.35
N ALA A 61 -12.19 -18.66 -4.27
CA ALA A 61 -13.11 -19.23 -3.29
C ALA A 61 -14.49 -19.55 -3.91
N ASP A 62 -14.99 -18.70 -4.81
CA ASP A 62 -16.30 -18.84 -5.44
C ASP A 62 -16.33 -19.89 -6.56
N HIS A 63 -15.24 -20.02 -7.33
CA HIS A 63 -15.20 -20.84 -8.55
C HIS A 63 -14.18 -22.00 -8.53
N GLY A 64 -13.37 -22.11 -7.48
CA GLY A 64 -12.37 -23.16 -7.31
C GLY A 64 -11.25 -23.11 -8.36
N GLN A 65 -10.68 -24.27 -8.69
CA GLN A 65 -9.51 -24.37 -9.58
C GLN A 65 -9.78 -23.92 -11.03
N ALA A 66 -11.04 -23.87 -11.46
CA ALA A 66 -11.40 -23.51 -12.82
C ALA A 66 -10.98 -22.08 -13.22
N VAL A 67 -10.84 -21.17 -12.25
CA VAL A 67 -10.42 -19.78 -12.50
C VAL A 67 -8.92 -19.57 -12.43
N LEU A 68 -8.13 -20.57 -12.00
CA LEU A 68 -6.67 -20.46 -11.89
C LEU A 68 -5.96 -20.10 -13.21
N PRO A 69 -6.36 -20.63 -14.40
CA PRO A 69 -5.78 -20.21 -15.67
C PRO A 69 -5.98 -18.72 -15.99
N MET A 70 -7.01 -18.11 -15.41
CA MET A 70 -7.32 -16.68 -15.55
C MET A 70 -6.66 -15.80 -14.48
N LEU A 71 -6.02 -16.39 -13.47
CA LEU A 71 -5.32 -15.71 -12.39
C LEU A 71 -3.81 -16.05 -12.39
N PRO A 72 -3.07 -15.78 -13.47
CA PRO A 72 -1.71 -16.28 -13.66
C PRO A 72 -0.69 -15.78 -12.62
N GLN A 73 -0.96 -14.64 -11.97
CA GLN A 73 -0.11 -14.09 -10.90
C GLN A 73 -0.40 -14.67 -9.50
N ILE A 74 -1.51 -15.38 -9.33
CA ILE A 74 -1.94 -15.97 -8.05
C ILE A 74 -1.87 -17.51 -8.12
N GLY A 75 -2.04 -18.08 -9.31
CA GLY A 75 -2.20 -19.52 -9.54
C GLY A 75 -0.93 -20.37 -9.59
N LYS A 76 0.22 -19.88 -9.13
CA LYS A 76 1.40 -20.74 -8.92
C LYS A 76 1.90 -20.61 -7.49
N SER A 77 1.33 -21.43 -6.62
CA SER A 77 2.04 -21.93 -5.44
C SER A 77 2.73 -23.22 -5.87
N GLU A 78 4.05 -23.18 -6.06
CA GLU A 78 4.85 -24.36 -5.70
C GLU A 78 4.96 -24.43 -4.18
#